data_AF-A0A814BV04-F1
#
_entry.id   AF-A0A814BV04-F1
#
_cell.length_a   1.000
_cell.length_b   1.000
_cell.length_c   1.000
_cell.angle_alpha   90.00
_cell.angle_beta   90.00
_cell.angle_gamma   90.00
#
_symmetry.space_group_name_H-M   'P 1'
#
loop_
_entity.id
_entity.type
_entity.pdbx_description
1 polymer ?
#
loop_
_entity_poly.entity_id
_entity_poly.type
_entity_poly.pdbx_seq_one_letter_code
_entity_poly.pdbx_strand_id
1 'polypeptide(L)'
;MQQVVKRNRDAGIPLDVQYADIDYMDAEKDFTIDPINFHGIKEYFAELNADGIRTIVILDPATIDDQVHYAPTIEGIKEDVFIKWEDGKTLMKGSCWPGDVFFPG
;
A
#
# COMPACT_ATOMS: atom_id res chain seq x y z
N MET A 1 -12.31 -9.66 -1.69
CA MET A 1 -12.96 -8.49 -1.04
C MET A 1 -14.49 -8.43 -1.28
N GLN A 2 -14.96 -8.24 -2.51
CA GLN A 2 -16.37 -7.91 -2.82
C GLN A 2 -17.42 -8.87 -2.23
N GLN A 3 -17.20 -10.18 -2.36
CA GLN A 3 -18.12 -11.19 -1.84
C GLN A 3 -18.31 -11.10 -0.31
N VAL A 4 -17.25 -10.75 0.41
CA VAL A 4 -17.28 -10.62 1.87
C VAL A 4 -18.08 -9.38 2.28
N VAL A 5 -17.91 -8.25 1.59
CA VAL A 5 -18.73 -7.06 1.84
C VAL A 5 -20.20 -7.36 1.56
N LYS A 6 -20.50 -7.97 0.39
CA LYS A 6 -21.87 -8.26 -0.02
C LYS A 6 -22.60 -9.15 1.01
N ARG A 7 -21.99 -10.27 1.44
CA ARG A 7 -22.64 -11.17 2.40
C ARG A 7 -22.92 -10.52 3.76
N ASN A 8 -22.05 -9.61 4.23
CA ASN A 8 -22.27 -8.90 5.48
C ASN A 8 -23.45 -7.93 5.36
N ARG A 9 -23.54 -7.21 4.23
CA ARG A 9 -24.68 -6.32 3.94
C ARG A 9 -25.98 -7.10 3.79
N ASP A 10 -25.98 -8.20 3.04
CA ASP A 10 -27.16 -9.06 2.87
C ASP A 10 -27.66 -9.62 4.22
N ALA A 11 -26.74 -9.88 5.16
CA ALA A 11 -27.05 -10.33 6.52
C ALA A 11 -27.51 -9.20 7.46
N GLY A 12 -27.56 -7.96 7.00
CA GLY A 12 -27.94 -6.80 7.82
C GLY A 12 -26.91 -6.43 8.89
N ILE A 13 -25.65 -6.85 8.74
CA ILE A 13 -24.57 -6.52 9.66
C ILE A 13 -24.15 -5.06 9.40
N PRO A 14 -24.14 -4.18 10.42
CA PRO A 14 -23.62 -2.83 10.27
C PRO A 14 -22.15 -2.83 9.81
N LEU A 15 -21.86 -2.10 8.73
CA LEU A 15 -20.52 -2.03 8.13
C LEU A 15 -20.23 -0.59 7.68
N ASP A 16 -19.40 0.11 8.44
CA ASP A 16 -19.02 1.51 8.14
C ASP A 16 -17.72 1.64 7.35
N VAL A 17 -16.81 0.66 7.46
CA VAL A 17 -15.46 0.73 6.89
C VAL A 17 -15.03 -0.62 6.33
N GLN A 18 -14.50 -0.61 5.10
CA GLN A 18 -13.76 -1.74 4.52
C GLN A 18 -12.27 -1.41 4.50
N TYR A 19 -11.45 -2.33 5.03
CA TYR A 19 -9.99 -2.23 5.00
C TYR A 19 -9.41 -3.04 3.83
N ALA A 20 -8.37 -2.52 3.18
CA ALA A 20 -7.56 -3.26 2.22
C ALA A 20 -6.14 -3.39 2.76
N ASP A 21 -5.69 -4.63 2.93
CA ASP A 21 -4.37 -4.99 3.42
C ASP A 21 -3.37 -5.10 2.26
N ILE A 22 -2.13 -5.50 2.52
CA ILE A 22 -1.01 -5.49 1.55
C ILE A 22 -1.31 -6.16 0.20
N ASP A 23 -2.28 -7.08 0.14
CA ASP A 23 -2.64 -7.80 -1.07
C ASP A 23 -3.21 -6.90 -2.18
N TYR A 24 -3.69 -5.69 -1.86
CA TYR A 24 -4.14 -4.76 -2.90
C TYR A 24 -2.99 -4.19 -3.75
N MET A 25 -1.75 -4.20 -3.23
CA MET A 25 -0.58 -3.59 -3.84
C MET A 25 0.05 -4.51 -4.91
N ASP A 26 0.63 -3.92 -5.96
CA ASP A 26 1.44 -4.67 -6.94
C ASP A 26 2.74 -5.12 -6.29
N ALA A 27 2.91 -6.43 -6.13
CA ALA A 27 4.06 -7.06 -5.46
C ALA A 27 4.40 -6.40 -4.11
N GLU A 28 3.38 -6.08 -3.32
CA GLU A 28 3.50 -5.56 -1.94
C GLU A 28 4.26 -4.21 -1.85
N LYS A 29 4.33 -3.46 -2.96
CA LYS A 29 4.93 -2.11 -2.99
C LYS A 29 3.89 -1.05 -2.67
N ASP A 30 4.17 -0.19 -1.70
CA ASP A 30 3.30 0.94 -1.37
C ASP A 30 2.92 1.79 -2.60
N PHE A 31 1.82 2.53 -2.51
CA PHE A 31 1.37 3.45 -3.58
C PHE A 31 1.09 2.80 -4.94
N THR A 32 0.98 1.47 -5.00
CA THR A 32 0.62 0.72 -6.20
C THR A 32 -0.70 -0.04 -6.02
N ILE A 33 -1.23 -0.58 -7.12
CA ILE A 33 -2.40 -1.47 -7.13
C ILE A 33 -2.04 -2.66 -8.01
N ASP A 34 -2.29 -3.89 -7.55
CA ASP A 34 -2.13 -5.10 -8.34
C ASP A 34 -3.06 -5.04 -9.57
N PRO A 35 -2.51 -4.99 -10.80
CA PRO A 35 -3.30 -4.79 -12.01
C PRO A 35 -4.08 -6.03 -12.45
N ILE A 36 -3.85 -7.19 -11.83
CA ILE A 36 -4.50 -8.46 -12.15
C ILE A 36 -5.57 -8.76 -11.09
N ASN A 37 -5.17 -8.85 -9.82
CA ASN A 37 -6.04 -9.31 -8.75
C ASN A 37 -6.97 -8.20 -8.22
N PHE A 38 -6.54 -6.95 -8.31
CA PHE A 38 -7.26 -5.77 -7.81
C PHE A 38 -7.58 -4.76 -8.92
N HIS A 39 -7.65 -5.22 -10.16
CA HIS A 39 -8.21 -4.44 -11.26
C HIS A 39 -9.62 -3.97 -10.91
N GLY A 40 -9.88 -2.67 -11.07
CA GLY A 40 -11.19 -2.08 -10.77
C GLY A 40 -11.40 -1.69 -9.30
N ILE A 41 -10.38 -1.77 -8.44
CA ILE A 41 -10.53 -1.46 -7.00
C ILE A 41 -10.97 -0.01 -6.76
N LYS A 42 -10.57 0.93 -7.64
CA LYS A 42 -10.95 2.35 -7.51
C LYS A 42 -12.45 2.54 -7.74
N GLU A 43 -12.99 1.90 -8.76
CA GLU A 43 -14.41 1.89 -9.10
C GLU A 43 -15.20 1.24 -7.96
N TYR A 44 -14.71 0.10 -7.46
CA TYR A 44 -15.35 -0.57 -6.33
C TYR A 44 -15.34 0.27 -5.04
N PHE A 45 -14.24 0.98 -4.75
CA PHE A 45 -14.20 1.91 -3.61
C PHE A 45 -15.16 3.08 -3.81
N ALA A 46 -15.35 3.58 -5.02
CA ALA A 46 -16.34 4.62 -5.30
C ALA A 46 -17.78 4.12 -5.06
N GLU A 47 -18.09 2.87 -5.45
CA GLU A 47 -19.38 2.22 -5.14
C GLU A 47 -19.61 2.11 -3.63
N LEU A 48 -18.61 1.63 -2.88
CA LEU A 48 -18.70 1.54 -1.41
C LEU A 48 -18.93 2.91 -0.76
N ASN A 49 -18.20 3.94 -1.20
CA ASN A 49 -18.37 5.29 -0.66
C ASN A 49 -19.76 5.88 -0.99
N ALA A 50 -20.32 5.59 -2.17
CA ALA A 50 -21.69 5.98 -2.52
C ALA A 50 -22.74 5.29 -1.62
N ASP A 51 -22.44 4.09 -1.12
CA ASP A 51 -23.22 3.35 -0.14
C ASP A 51 -22.96 3.77 1.33
N GLY A 52 -22.14 4.81 1.56
CA GLY A 52 -21.80 5.30 2.89
C GLY A 52 -20.71 4.51 3.61
N ILE A 53 -20.07 3.55 2.93
CA ILE A 53 -18.98 2.72 3.46
C ILE A 53 -17.65 3.37 3.09
N ARG A 54 -16.86 3.75 4.09
CA ARG A 54 -15.51 4.30 3.88
C ARG A 54 -14.51 3.18 3.57
N THR A 55 -13.46 3.51 2.85
CA THR A 55 -12.38 2.58 2.52
C THR A 55 -11.07 3.06 3.12
N ILE A 56 -10.35 2.19 3.83
CA ILE A 56 -9.03 2.46 4.39
C ILE A 56 -8.04 1.46 3.78
N VAL A 57 -6.91 1.95 3.29
CA VAL A 57 -5.80 1.13 2.80
C VAL A 57 -4.66 1.16 3.81
N ILE A 58 -3.96 0.05 3.96
CA ILE A 58 -2.68 0.02 4.67
C ILE A 58 -1.60 0.75 3.86
N LEU A 59 -0.64 1.36 4.56
CA LEU A 59 0.64 1.80 4.01
C LEU A 59 1.71 1.36 4.99
N ASP A 60 2.81 0.81 4.47
CA ASP A 60 3.96 0.42 5.28
C ASP A 60 5.05 1.50 5.22
N PRO A 61 5.96 1.55 6.21
CA PRO A 61 7.07 2.49 6.16
C PRO A 61 8.19 2.03 5.22
N ALA A 62 8.30 0.73 4.94
CA ALA A 62 9.42 0.16 4.21
C ALA A 62 9.25 0.33 2.68
N THR A 63 10.21 0.99 2.02
CA THR A 63 10.17 1.25 0.58
C THR A 63 11.14 0.34 -0.17
N ILE A 64 10.68 -0.39 -1.21
CA ILE A 64 11.52 -1.33 -1.98
C ILE A 64 12.81 -0.67 -2.51
N ASP A 65 13.95 -1.38 -2.46
CA ASP A 65 15.22 -0.96 -3.06
C ASP A 65 15.19 -1.12 -4.59
N ASP A 66 14.39 -0.28 -5.25
CA ASP A 66 14.37 -0.11 -6.71
C ASP A 66 14.64 1.35 -7.07
N GLN A 67 15.92 1.63 -7.30
CA GLN A 67 16.43 2.97 -7.59
C GLN A 67 16.30 3.35 -9.08
N VAL A 68 15.65 2.52 -9.90
CA VAL A 68 15.61 2.69 -11.36
C VAL A 68 14.18 2.87 -11.86
N HIS A 69 13.23 2.11 -11.32
CA HIS A 69 11.86 2.05 -11.85
C HIS A 69 10.78 2.47 -10.87
N TYR A 70 11.08 2.53 -9.56
CA TYR A 70 10.08 2.83 -8.55
C TYR A 70 10.23 4.27 -8.02
N ALA A 71 9.29 5.13 -8.42
CA ALA A 71 9.33 6.56 -8.14
C ALA A 71 9.51 6.91 -6.65
N PRO A 72 8.80 6.26 -5.69
CA PRO A 72 8.99 6.56 -4.27
C PRO A 72 10.42 6.38 -3.78
N THR A 73 11.15 5.37 -4.27
CA THR A 73 12.57 5.16 -3.93
C THR A 73 13.46 6.20 -4.58
N ILE A 74 13.25 6.47 -5.87
CA ILE A 74 14.04 7.46 -6.62
C ILE A 74 13.89 8.85 -5.99
N GLU A 75 12.65 9.26 -5.70
CA GLU A 75 12.34 10.53 -5.07
C GLU A 75 12.84 10.57 -3.62
N GLY A 76 12.68 9.50 -2.85
CA GLY A 76 13.15 9.45 -1.47
C GLY A 76 14.67 9.60 -1.36
N ILE A 77 15.44 9.02 -2.29
CA ILE A 77 16.89 9.22 -2.36
C ILE A 77 17.23 10.67 -2.73
N LYS A 78 16.49 11.25 -3.68
CA LYS A 78 16.70 12.62 -4.14
C LYS A 78 16.42 13.65 -3.05
N GLU A 79 15.38 13.44 -2.26
CA GLU A 79 14.95 14.33 -1.17
C GLU A 79 15.65 14.02 0.17
N ASP A 80 16.55 13.04 0.20
CA ASP A 80 17.37 12.65 1.35
C ASP A 80 16.56 12.26 2.60
N VAL A 81 15.44 11.54 2.41
CA VAL A 81 14.49 11.21 3.49
C VAL A 81 14.67 9.82 4.10
N PHE A 82 15.66 9.04 3.65
CA PHE A 82 15.90 7.69 4.15
C PHE A 82 16.90 7.67 5.30
N ILE A 83 16.67 6.79 6.26
CA ILE A 83 17.58 6.49 7.37
C ILE A 83 18.94 6.05 6.80
N LYS A 84 20.01 6.56 7.41
CA LYS A 84 21.40 6.23 7.07
C LYS A 84 22.09 5.53 8.24
N TRP A 85 23.11 4.73 7.94
CA TRP A 85 24.04 4.25 8.94
C TRP A 85 24.85 5.39 9.57
N GLU A 86 25.62 5.07 10.61
CA GLU A 86 26.41 6.06 11.39
C GLU A 86 27.40 6.89 10.55
N ASP A 87 27.78 6.41 9.36
CA ASP A 87 28.64 7.15 8.43
C ASP A 87 27.94 8.36 7.77
N GLY A 88 26.62 8.51 7.98
CA GLY A 88 25.80 9.60 7.46
C GLY A 88 25.64 9.60 5.94
N LYS A 89 26.05 8.53 5.24
CA LYS A 89 26.09 8.45 3.78
C LYS A 89 25.42 7.18 3.24
N THR A 90 25.64 6.06 3.88
CA THR A 90 25.13 4.77 3.43
C THR A 90 23.70 4.59 3.90
N LEU A 91 22.76 4.44 2.97
CA LEU A 91 21.36 4.16 3.30
C LEU A 91 21.25 2.86 4.10
N MET A 92 20.46 2.88 5.17
CA MET A 92 20.16 1.70 5.94
C MET A 92 19.26 0.77 5.12
N LYS A 93 19.71 -0.47 4.91
CA LYS A 93 18.95 -1.51 4.22
C LYS A 93 18.34 -2.49 5.21
N GLY A 94 17.14 -2.98 4.91
CA GLY A 94 16.53 -4.12 5.59
C GLY A 94 15.75 -4.98 4.62
N SER A 95 14.88 -5.84 5.16
CA SER A 95 13.97 -6.66 4.38
C SER A 95 12.55 -6.56 4.96
N CYS A 96 11.55 -6.47 4.08
CA CYS A 96 10.13 -6.44 4.42
C CYS A 96 9.32 -7.11 3.29
N TRP A 97 8.01 -6.87 3.24
CA TRP A 97 7.08 -7.46 2.25
C TRP A 97 7.61 -7.41 0.81
N PRO A 98 7.96 -6.24 0.24
CA PRO A 98 8.39 -6.18 -1.17
C PRO A 98 9.83 -6.67 -1.42
N GLY A 99 10.53 -7.22 -0.40
CA GLY A 99 11.91 -7.70 -0.52
C GLY A 99 12.91 -6.82 0.22
N ASP A 100 14.02 -6.46 -0.43
CA ASP A 100 15.02 -5.54 0.12
C ASP A 100 14.46 -4.10 0.11
N VAL A 101 14.66 -3.37 1.20
CA VAL A 101 13.98 -2.07 1.45
C VAL A 101 14.89 -1.02 2.09
N PHE A 102 14.51 0.25 1.90
CA PHE A 102 14.93 1.40 2.70
C PHE A 102 13.81 1.85 3.65
N PHE A 103 14.16 2.63 4.67
CA PHE A 103 13.21 3.15 5.67
C PHE A 103 13.29 4.67 5.74
N PRO A 104 12.18 5.41 5.61
CA PRO A 104 12.15 6.86 5.83
C PRO A 104 12.50 7.23 7.28
N GLY A 105 13.21 8.34 7.51
CA GLY A 105 13.52 8.85 8.86
C GLY A 105 14.35 10.13 8.92
#